data_AF-A0A7C2YAJ4-F1
#
_entry.id   AF-A0A7C2YAJ4-F1
#
_cell.length_a   1.000
_cell.length_b   1.000
_cell.length_c   1.000
_cell.angle_alpha   90.00
_cell.angle_beta   90.00
_cell.angle_gamma   90.00
#
_symmetry.space_group_name_H-M   'P 1'
#
loop_
_entity.id
_entity.type
_entity.pdbx_description
1 polymer ?
#
loop_
_entity_poly.entity_id
_entity_poly.type
_entity_poly.pdbx_seq_one_letter_code
_entity_poly.pdbx_strand_id
1 'polypeptide(L)'
;MRYWLLKSEPSTYSIDDMARDRVTAWNGVRNYQARNFMRDQMRVGDPAFFYHSNCEAPGIVGIVEVCAPAHPDETQFDRKSEYYDAAATRDAPRWVNVDVKFVKKTRLIPLDELRRHKALARMQILQRGNRLSITPVDPAEWKYIMKLAARDG
;
A
#
# COMPACT_ATOMS: atom_id res chain seq x y z
N MET A 1 5.12 -4.59 15.81
CA MET A 1 4.50 -3.71 14.82
C MET A 1 5.40 -3.64 13.60
N ARG A 2 4.85 -3.83 12.41
CA ARG A 2 5.56 -3.72 11.12
C ARG A 2 5.08 -2.47 10.40
N TYR A 3 5.89 -2.00 9.46
CA TYR A 3 5.60 -0.82 8.65
C TYR A 3 5.52 -1.22 7.19
N TRP A 4 4.62 -0.58 6.45
CA TRP A 4 4.32 -0.95 5.08
C TRP A 4 4.27 0.26 4.15
N LEU A 5 4.34 -0.01 2.85
CA LEU A 5 4.01 0.94 1.80
C LEU A 5 3.08 0.23 0.83
N LEU A 6 1.94 0.87 0.55
CA LEU A 6 0.89 0.37 -0.32
C LEU A 6 0.75 1.35 -1.50
N LYS A 7 0.84 0.84 -2.73
CA LYS A 7 0.69 1.63 -3.94
C LYS A 7 -0.76 1.66 -4.39
N SER A 8 -1.20 2.84 -4.82
CA SER A 8 -2.42 3.02 -5.58
C SER A 8 -2.19 4.03 -6.70
N GLU A 9 -2.87 3.85 -7.83
CA GLU A 9 -2.90 4.85 -8.90
C GLU A 9 -3.96 5.89 -8.54
N PRO A 10 -3.64 7.20 -8.50
CA PRO A 10 -4.59 8.22 -8.05
C PRO A 10 -5.81 8.37 -8.96
N SER A 11 -5.71 7.96 -10.23
CA SER A 11 -6.84 7.91 -11.16
C SER A 11 -7.84 6.81 -10.84
N THR A 12 -7.42 5.78 -10.10
CA THR A 12 -8.27 4.64 -9.69
C THR A 12 -8.72 4.81 -8.25
N TYR A 13 -7.79 5.09 -7.33
CA TYR A 13 -8.10 5.31 -5.92
C TYR A 13 -7.05 6.21 -5.25
N SER A 14 -7.40 7.47 -5.02
CA SER A 14 -6.50 8.47 -4.46
C SER A 14 -6.50 8.48 -2.92
N ILE A 15 -5.62 9.28 -2.32
CA ILE A 15 -5.65 9.51 -0.87
C ILE A 15 -6.85 10.37 -0.47
N ASP A 16 -7.41 11.15 -1.39
CA ASP A 16 -8.65 11.91 -1.19
C ASP A 16 -9.85 10.98 -1.13
N ASP A 17 -9.90 9.95 -2.00
CA ASP A 17 -10.90 8.89 -1.93
C ASP A 17 -10.80 8.13 -0.61
N MET A 18 -9.59 7.74 -0.21
CA MET A 18 -9.34 7.10 1.09
C MET A 18 -9.79 7.98 2.27
N ALA A 19 -9.55 9.29 2.19
CA ALA A 19 -9.96 10.24 3.23
C ALA A 19 -11.49 10.38 3.32
N ARG A 20 -12.19 10.32 2.17
CA ARG A 20 -13.65 10.34 2.08
C ARG A 20 -14.25 9.04 2.61
N ASP A 21 -13.75 7.89 2.16
CA ASP A 21 -14.32 6.57 2.43
C ASP A 21 -13.97 6.07 3.84
N ARG A 22 -12.89 6.59 4.43
CA ARG A 22 -12.36 6.30 5.77
C ARG A 22 -11.81 4.90 5.97
N VAL A 23 -12.44 3.88 5.39
CA VAL A 23 -12.03 2.48 5.42
C VAL A 23 -12.25 1.87 4.04
N THR A 24 -11.30 1.07 3.57
CA THR A 24 -11.46 0.32 2.32
C THR A 24 -10.72 -1.01 2.36
N ALA A 25 -11.25 -1.98 1.62
CA ALA A 25 -10.55 -3.21 1.31
C ALA A 25 -9.41 -2.93 0.33
N TRP A 26 -8.18 -3.32 0.66
CA TRP A 26 -7.02 -3.13 -0.21
C TRP A 26 -6.94 -4.22 -1.31
N ASN A 27 -8.01 -4.30 -2.10
CA ASN A 27 -8.26 -5.32 -3.11
C ASN A 27 -7.36 -5.19 -4.35
N GLY A 28 -7.57 -6.08 -5.33
CA GLY A 28 -6.93 -5.99 -6.65
C GLY A 28 -5.46 -6.41 -6.68
N VAL A 29 -4.88 -6.85 -5.56
CA VAL A 29 -3.51 -7.37 -5.52
C VAL A 29 -3.47 -8.74 -6.19
N ARG A 30 -2.78 -8.82 -7.33
CA ARG A 30 -2.59 -10.05 -8.13
C ARG A 30 -1.12 -10.51 -8.23
N ASN A 31 -0.31 -10.11 -7.25
CA ASN A 31 1.07 -10.56 -7.10
C ASN A 31 1.20 -11.47 -5.86
N TYR A 32 1.71 -12.69 -6.03
CA TYR A 32 1.81 -13.67 -4.95
C TYR A 32 2.65 -13.20 -3.75
N GLN A 33 3.74 -12.48 -3.98
CA GLN A 33 4.58 -11.99 -2.89
C GLN A 33 3.88 -10.88 -2.11
N ALA A 34 3.26 -9.92 -2.80
CA ALA A 34 2.46 -8.87 -2.16
C ALA A 34 1.27 -9.46 -1.38
N ARG A 35 0.58 -10.45 -1.96
CA ARG A 35 -0.48 -11.22 -1.29
C ARG A 35 0.05 -11.88 -0.01
N ASN A 36 1.19 -12.56 -0.08
CA ASN A 36 1.76 -13.26 1.08
C ASN A 36 2.17 -12.27 2.19
N PHE A 37 2.61 -11.05 1.85
CA PHE A 37 2.84 -10.02 2.87
C PHE A 37 1.57 -9.68 3.64
N MET A 38 0.45 -9.46 2.95
CA MET A 38 -0.83 -9.21 3.62
C MET A 38 -1.27 -10.41 4.47
N ARG A 39 -1.25 -11.61 3.88
CA ARG A 39 -1.72 -12.85 4.53
C ARG A 39 -0.90 -13.21 5.76
N ASP A 40 0.41 -13.23 5.62
CA ASP A 40 1.29 -13.88 6.60
C ASP A 40 1.86 -12.88 7.61
N GLN A 41 2.04 -11.62 7.21
CA GLN A 41 2.88 -10.66 7.94
C GLN A 41 2.14 -9.41 8.44
N MET A 42 1.18 -8.86 7.70
CA MET A 42 0.40 -7.71 8.16
C MET A 42 -0.48 -8.08 9.35
N ARG A 43 -0.59 -7.16 10.31
CA ARG A 43 -1.48 -7.29 11.47
C ARG A 43 -2.27 -6.01 11.66
N VAL A 44 -3.46 -6.13 12.25
CA VAL A 44 -4.27 -4.97 12.66
C VAL A 44 -3.42 -4.05 13.54
N GLY A 45 -3.47 -2.74 13.25
CA GLY A 45 -2.65 -1.72 13.89
C GLY A 45 -1.31 -1.46 13.22
N ASP A 46 -0.88 -2.27 12.24
CA ASP A 46 0.32 -1.94 11.46
C ASP A 46 0.05 -0.71 10.58
N PRO A 47 0.85 0.37 10.69
CA PRO A 47 0.70 1.54 9.84
C PRO A 47 1.39 1.36 8.49
N ALA A 48 0.93 2.12 7.50
CA ALA A 48 1.46 2.08 6.15
C ALA A 48 1.46 3.44 5.46
N PHE A 49 2.45 3.66 4.59
CA PHE A 49 2.45 4.78 3.67
C PHE A 49 1.52 4.49 2.49
N PHE A 50 0.65 5.45 2.18
CA PHE A 50 -0.12 5.48 0.95
C PHE A 50 0.73 6.14 -0.13
N TYR A 51 1.05 5.38 -1.17
CA TYR A 51 1.94 5.80 -2.25
C TYR A 51 1.16 5.94 -3.56
N HIS A 52 1.19 7.12 -4.18
CA HIS A 52 0.68 7.32 -5.54
C HIS A 52 1.69 6.81 -6.57
N SER A 53 1.26 5.85 -7.39
CA SER A 53 2.04 5.28 -8.49
C SER A 53 1.42 5.60 -9.85
N ASN A 54 2.19 5.40 -10.92
CA ASN A 54 1.74 5.54 -12.31
C ASN A 54 1.05 6.88 -12.61
N CYS A 55 1.58 7.96 -12.07
CA CYS A 55 1.07 9.32 -12.25
C CYS A 55 2.22 10.30 -12.47
N GLU A 56 1.89 11.56 -12.80
CA GLU A 56 2.86 12.64 -13.03
C GLU A 56 3.76 12.90 -11.82
N ALA A 57 3.19 12.84 -10.61
CA ALA A 57 3.87 13.14 -9.35
C ALA A 57 3.85 11.94 -8.39
N PRO A 58 4.59 10.86 -8.67
CA PRO A 58 4.56 9.65 -7.85
C PRO A 58 5.31 9.87 -6.53
N GLY A 59 4.75 9.36 -5.43
CA GLY A 59 5.33 9.56 -4.11
C GLY A 59 4.42 9.17 -2.97
N ILE A 60 4.90 9.39 -1.74
CA ILE A 60 4.11 9.19 -0.53
C ILE A 60 3.23 10.43 -0.31
N VAL A 61 1.93 10.19 -0.09
CA VAL A 61 0.91 11.25 0.02
C VAL A 61 0.06 11.16 1.28
N GLY A 62 0.22 10.09 2.06
CA GLY A 62 -0.55 9.88 3.26
C GLY A 62 -0.17 8.64 4.03
N ILE A 63 -0.93 8.41 5.11
CA ILE A 63 -0.77 7.29 6.02
C ILE A 63 -2.13 6.62 6.20
N VAL A 64 -2.11 5.30 6.14
CA VAL A 64 -3.22 4.41 6.51
C VAL A 64 -2.76 3.43 7.59
N GLU A 65 -3.69 2.72 8.19
CA GLU A 65 -3.42 1.67 9.17
C GLU A 65 -4.27 0.44 8.86
N VAL A 66 -3.70 -0.75 8.97
CA VAL A 66 -4.45 -2.00 8.82
C VAL A 66 -5.51 -2.08 9.91
N CYS A 67 -6.78 -2.22 9.54
CA CYS A 67 -7.90 -2.27 10.47
C CYS A 67 -8.66 -3.60 10.47
N ALA A 68 -8.45 -4.47 9.48
CA ALA A 68 -8.94 -5.86 9.49
C ALA A 68 -7.82 -6.83 9.06
N PRO A 69 -7.81 -8.08 9.58
CA PRO A 69 -6.86 -9.10 9.14
C PRO A 69 -7.12 -9.51 7.68
N ALA A 70 -6.19 -10.26 7.10
CA ALA A 70 -6.33 -10.72 5.73
C ALA A 70 -7.57 -11.62 5.55
N HIS A 71 -8.38 -11.33 4.54
CA HIS A 71 -9.58 -12.07 4.16
C HIS A 71 -9.64 -12.22 2.63
N PRO A 72 -10.49 -13.10 2.10
CA PRO A 72 -10.66 -13.26 0.64
C PRO A 72 -10.98 -11.93 -0.04
N ASP A 73 -10.32 -11.68 -1.17
CA ASP A 73 -10.64 -10.55 -2.05
C ASP A 73 -11.90 -10.88 -2.86
N GLU A 74 -13.04 -10.30 -2.50
CA GLU A 74 -14.34 -10.59 -3.14
C GLU A 74 -14.35 -10.27 -4.64
N THR A 75 -13.48 -9.35 -5.10
CA THR A 75 -13.39 -8.98 -6.53
C THR A 75 -12.92 -10.15 -7.40
N GLN A 76 -12.22 -11.14 -6.83
CA GLN A 76 -11.77 -12.31 -7.58
C GLN A 76 -12.93 -13.21 -8.04
N PHE A 77 -14.10 -13.11 -7.42
CA PHE A 77 -15.28 -13.94 -7.73
C PHE A 77 -16.28 -13.24 -8.67
N ASP A 78 -16.18 -11.93 -8.86
CA ASP A 78 -17.09 -11.18 -9.73
C ASP A 78 -16.58 -11.16 -11.17
N ARG A 79 -17.31 -11.82 -12.08
CA ARG A 79 -16.98 -11.88 -13.52
C ARG A 79 -16.94 -10.53 -14.22
N LYS A 80 -17.52 -9.47 -13.62
CA LYS A 80 -17.47 -8.10 -14.14
C LYS A 80 -16.28 -7.31 -13.60
N SER A 81 -15.60 -7.81 -12.57
CA SER A 81 -14.42 -7.17 -12.02
C SER A 81 -13.23 -7.33 -12.97
N GLU A 82 -12.42 -6.27 -13.10
CA GLU A 82 -11.11 -6.34 -13.74
C GLU A 82 -10.15 -7.33 -13.05
N TYR A 83 -10.43 -7.69 -11.79
CA TYR A 83 -9.61 -8.59 -10.99
C TYR A 83 -10.20 -10.00 -10.85
N TYR A 84 -11.20 -10.35 -11.66
CA TYR A 84 -11.78 -11.69 -11.72
C TYR A 84 -10.70 -12.76 -11.96
N ASP A 85 -10.79 -13.87 -11.22
CA ASP A 85 -9.92 -15.03 -11.41
C ASP A 85 -10.77 -16.30 -11.56
N ALA A 86 -10.85 -16.80 -12.79
CA ALA A 86 -11.68 -17.98 -13.11
C ALA A 86 -11.27 -19.26 -12.37
N ALA A 87 -10.06 -19.33 -11.81
CA ALA A 87 -9.59 -20.46 -11.03
C ALA A 87 -9.73 -20.25 -9.51
N ALA A 88 -10.21 -19.08 -9.05
CA ALA A 88 -10.52 -18.85 -7.65
C ALA A 88 -11.96 -19.26 -7.34
N THR A 89 -12.15 -20.00 -6.25
CA THR A 89 -13.47 -20.35 -5.71
C THR A 89 -13.59 -19.84 -4.28
N ARG A 90 -14.82 -19.73 -3.76
CA ARG A 90 -15.04 -19.29 -2.37
C ARG A 90 -14.42 -20.25 -1.34
N ASP A 91 -14.35 -21.54 -1.66
CA ASP A 91 -13.72 -22.55 -0.83
C ASP A 91 -12.18 -22.55 -0.95
N ALA A 92 -11.64 -22.03 -2.06
CA ALA A 92 -10.21 -21.94 -2.32
C ALA A 92 -9.83 -20.56 -2.90
N PRO A 93 -9.93 -19.47 -2.11
CA PRO A 93 -9.57 -18.14 -2.54
C PRO A 93 -8.07 -18.06 -2.84
N ARG A 94 -7.72 -17.58 -4.03
CA ARG A 94 -6.32 -17.41 -4.45
C ARG A 94 -5.75 -16.07 -3.97
N TRP A 95 -6.61 -15.07 -3.84
CA TRP A 95 -6.28 -13.70 -3.49
C TRP A 95 -6.92 -13.32 -2.16
N VAL A 96 -6.15 -12.59 -1.36
CA VAL A 96 -6.58 -12.08 -0.07
C VAL A 96 -6.09 -10.65 0.04
N ASN A 97 -6.81 -9.82 0.78
CA ASN A 97 -6.44 -8.47 1.12
C ASN A 97 -6.73 -8.21 2.60
N VAL A 98 -6.15 -7.14 3.13
CA VAL A 98 -6.56 -6.56 4.41
C VAL A 98 -7.51 -5.38 4.15
N ASP A 99 -8.20 -4.91 5.18
CA ASP A 99 -8.78 -3.57 5.17
C ASP A 99 -7.82 -2.58 5.79
N VAL A 100 -7.81 -1.36 5.26
CA VAL A 100 -7.06 -0.24 5.81
C VAL A 100 -7.99 0.92 6.14
N LYS A 101 -7.67 1.66 7.20
CA LYS A 101 -8.35 2.89 7.59
C LYS A 101 -7.44 4.10 7.37
N PHE A 102 -8.06 5.21 6.99
CA PHE A 102 -7.38 6.49 6.81
C PHE A 102 -6.85 7.00 8.16
N VAL A 103 -5.59 7.43 8.19
CA VAL A 103 -5.00 8.09 9.35
C VAL A 103 -4.88 9.59 9.08
N LYS A 104 -4.07 9.97 8.09
CA LYS A 104 -3.88 11.37 7.69
C LYS A 104 -3.25 11.49 6.30
N LYS A 105 -3.43 12.66 5.67
CA LYS A 105 -2.61 13.09 4.53
C LYS A 105 -1.25 13.59 5.02
N THR A 106 -0.27 13.56 4.13
CA THR A 106 1.01 14.23 4.29
C THR A 106 1.19 15.20 3.13
N ARG A 107 2.20 16.09 3.19
CA ARG A 107 2.71 16.65 1.94
C ARG A 107 3.14 15.52 1.00
N LEU A 108 3.16 15.79 -0.30
CA LEU A 108 3.80 14.88 -1.25
C LEU A 108 5.29 14.79 -0.91
N ILE A 109 5.77 13.56 -0.71
CA ILE A 109 7.19 13.23 -0.69
C ILE A 109 7.46 12.48 -2.00
N PRO A 110 7.90 13.17 -3.06
CA PRO A 110 8.00 12.59 -4.38
C PRO A 110 9.13 11.55 -4.44
N LEU A 111 9.01 10.64 -5.40
CA LEU A 111 9.96 9.54 -5.59
C LEU A 111 11.41 10.02 -5.76
N ASP A 112 11.61 11.15 -6.43
CA ASP A 112 12.92 11.75 -6.64
C ASP A 112 13.51 12.32 -5.34
N GLU A 113 12.70 12.93 -4.45
CA GLU A 113 13.11 13.31 -3.10
C GLU A 113 13.55 12.07 -2.32
N LEU A 114 12.72 11.01 -2.28
CA LEU A 114 13.05 9.76 -1.59
C LEU A 114 14.42 9.20 -2.03
N ARG A 115 14.73 9.26 -3.33
CA ARG A 115 16.01 8.79 -3.89
C ARG A 115 17.23 9.63 -3.47
N ARG A 116 17.05 10.90 -3.10
CA ARG A 116 18.15 11.78 -2.68
C ARG A 116 18.64 11.47 -1.27
N HIS A 117 17.83 10.77 -0.46
CA HIS A 117 18.17 10.46 0.92
C HIS A 117 18.92 9.13 1.05
N LYS A 118 20.21 9.19 1.40
CA LYS A 118 21.04 7.98 1.67
C LYS A 118 20.45 7.06 2.73
N ALA A 119 19.70 7.63 3.70
CA ALA A 119 19.00 6.86 4.73
C ALA A 119 17.93 5.91 4.17
N LEU A 120 17.45 6.15 2.94
CA LEU A 120 16.43 5.36 2.27
C LEU A 120 17.02 4.47 1.17
N ALA A 121 18.35 4.37 1.03
CA ALA A 121 19.00 3.65 -0.07
C ALA A 121 18.62 2.16 -0.16
N ARG A 122 18.17 1.56 0.95
CA ARG A 122 17.73 0.16 1.03
C ARG A 122 16.22 -0.02 0.92
N MET A 123 15.47 1.07 0.81
CA MET A 123 14.01 1.01 0.80
C MET A 123 13.55 0.23 -0.42
N GLN A 124 12.70 -0.79 -0.21
CA GLN A 124 12.33 -1.76 -1.23
C GLN A 124 11.73 -1.08 -2.47
N ILE A 125 10.98 0.01 -2.28
CA ILE A 125 10.38 0.79 -3.36
C ILE A 125 11.40 1.41 -4.31
N LEU A 126 12.60 1.72 -3.83
CA LEU A 126 13.65 2.38 -4.60
C LEU A 126 14.55 1.40 -5.36
N GLN A 127 14.49 0.11 -5.00
CA GLN A 127 15.33 -0.92 -5.59
C GLN A 127 15.01 -1.14 -7.08
N ARG A 128 16.07 -1.27 -7.88
CA ARG A 128 15.95 -1.51 -9.32
C ARG A 128 15.19 -2.80 -9.57
N GLY A 129 14.20 -2.76 -10.45
CA GLY A 129 13.39 -3.93 -10.81
C GLY A 129 12.26 -4.26 -9.84
N ASN A 130 12.07 -3.51 -8.74
CA ASN A 130 10.91 -3.73 -7.89
C ASN A 130 9.60 -3.51 -8.68
N ARG A 131 8.70 -4.49 -8.59
CA ARG A 131 7.35 -4.48 -9.18
C ARG A 131 6.26 -4.74 -8.14
N LEU A 132 6.62 -4.82 -6.86
CA LEU A 132 5.67 -5.07 -5.79
C LEU A 132 4.82 -3.82 -5.53
N SER A 133 3.50 -4.01 -5.39
CA SER A 133 2.54 -2.99 -4.99
C SER A 133 2.47 -2.82 -3.47
N ILE A 134 2.91 -3.83 -2.72
CA ILE A 134 3.01 -3.82 -1.27
C ILE A 134 4.43 -4.20 -0.89
N THR A 135 5.08 -3.36 -0.09
CA THR A 135 6.44 -3.63 0.38
C THR A 135 6.58 -3.37 1.87
N PRO A 136 7.38 -4.17 2.59
CA PRO A 136 7.76 -3.82 3.95
C PRO A 136 8.62 -2.54 3.96
N VAL A 137 8.56 -1.81 5.06
CA VAL A 137 9.37 -0.61 5.33
C VAL A 137 10.16 -0.87 6.60
N ASP A 138 11.47 -0.62 6.57
CA ASP A 138 12.29 -0.76 7.77
C ASP A 138 11.89 0.28 8.83
N PRO A 139 11.89 -0.04 10.14
CA PRO A 139 11.56 0.93 11.17
C PRO A 139 12.39 2.23 11.12
N ALA A 140 13.66 2.16 10.70
CA ALA A 140 14.51 3.33 10.53
C ALA A 140 14.06 4.19 9.33
N GLU A 141 13.68 3.55 8.21
CA GLU A 141 13.14 4.21 7.02
C GLU A 141 11.81 4.90 7.34
N TRP A 142 10.91 4.20 8.04
CA TRP A 142 9.64 4.76 8.51
C TRP A 142 9.86 6.01 9.35
N LYS A 143 10.70 5.92 10.39
CA LYS A 143 11.03 7.05 11.26
C LYS A 143 11.64 8.21 10.48
N TYR A 144 12.46 7.93 9.47
CA TYR A 144 13.06 8.95 8.63
C TYR A 144 12.02 9.66 7.76
N ILE A 145 11.17 8.91 7.06
CA ILE A 145 10.11 9.46 6.21
C ILE A 145 9.10 10.26 7.04
N MET A 146 8.75 9.80 8.24
CA MET A 146 7.89 10.56 9.15
C MET A 146 8.48 11.93 9.53
N LYS A 147 9.81 12.03 9.66
CA LYS A 147 10.49 13.33 9.85
C LYS A 147 10.45 14.19 8.59
N LEU A 148 10.59 13.60 7.40
CA LEU A 148 10.45 14.32 6.14
C LEU A 148 9.02 14.87 5.96
N ALA A 149 8.02 14.06 6.31
CA ALA A 149 6.60 14.42 6.24
C ALA A 149 6.20 15.53 7.22
N ALA A 150 6.92 15.66 8.34
CA ALA A 150 6.70 16.69 9.35
C ALA A 150 7.49 17.99 9.08
N ARG A 151 8.35 18.01 8.06
CA ARG A 151 8.99 19.22 7.57
C ARG A 151 8.08 19.79 6.48
N ASP A 152 7.40 20.88 6.81
CA ASP A 152 6.74 21.75 5.82
C ASP A 152 7.83 22.29 4.86
N GLY A 153 7.57 22.46 3.57
CA GLY A 153 6.57 23.39 3.06
C GLY A 153 7.20 24.77 3.07
#